data_AF-K1RXD3-F1
#
_entry.id   AF-K1RXD3-F1
#
_cell.length_a   1.000
_cell.length_b   1.000
_cell.length_c   1.000
_cell.angle_alpha   90.00
_cell.angle_beta   90.00
_cell.angle_gamma   90.00
#
_symmetry.space_group_name_H-M   'P 1'
#
loop_
_entity.id
_entity.type
_entity.pdbx_description
1 polymer ?
#
loop_
_entity_poly.entity_id
_entity_poly.type
_entity_poly.pdbx_seq_one_letter_code
_entity_poly.pdbx_strand_id
1 'polypeptide(L)'
;MLYSVEERESTMNFITKAPVMLRGGDYNPDQWLDRPDILEADIRMMKKAGMNSVTLGVFAWAAYEPREGEYNFTWLREIMDRLYDQGIYTELATPTGAKPNWLARKYPEVLRVQSNGVRDHQGMRHNHCLTSPIYRQKVEELLNHMIDAVGDHPGLILWHISNELGGECYCPAVPRALPRLAERKVSYH
;
A
#
# COMPACT_ATOMS: atom_id res chain seq x y z
N MET A 1 -35.66 12.40 25.21
CA MET A 1 -36.08 11.22 24.45
C MET A 1 -34.80 10.49 24.08
N LEU A 2 -34.47 9.40 24.77
CA LEU A 2 -33.25 8.62 24.51
C LEU A 2 -33.61 7.59 23.45
N TYR A 3 -33.06 7.73 22.24
CA TYR A 3 -33.20 6.76 21.16
C TYR A 3 -32.72 5.37 21.61
N SER A 4 -33.40 4.32 21.14
CA SER A 4 -33.03 2.92 21.39
C SER A 4 -31.64 2.62 20.82
N VAL A 5 -30.99 1.54 21.26
CA VAL A 5 -29.68 1.12 20.73
C VAL A 5 -29.78 0.83 19.22
N GLU A 6 -30.87 0.21 18.78
CA GLU A 6 -31.15 -0.08 17.37
C GLU A 6 -31.34 1.20 16.52
N GLU A 7 -31.95 2.26 17.07
CA GLU A 7 -32.09 3.55 16.37
C GLU A 7 -30.75 4.30 16.24
N ARG A 8 -29.79 4.07 17.15
CA ARG A 8 -28.44 4.64 17.05
C ARG A 8 -27.58 3.91 16.03
N GLU A 9 -27.74 2.59 15.88
CA GLU A 9 -27.03 1.81 14.86
C GLU A 9 -27.47 2.19 13.43
N SER A 10 -28.75 2.51 13.23
CA SER A 10 -29.34 2.95 11.95
C SER A 10 -28.77 4.27 11.41
N THR A 11 -28.14 5.10 12.24
CA THR A 11 -27.60 6.42 11.85
C THR A 11 -26.07 6.48 11.83
N MET A 12 -25.40 5.36 12.10
CA MET A 12 -23.95 5.33 12.23
C MET A 12 -23.30 4.90 10.91
N ASN A 13 -22.81 5.88 10.15
CA ASN A 13 -22.01 5.63 8.95
C ASN A 13 -20.62 5.12 9.36
N PHE A 14 -20.37 3.82 9.16
CA PHE A 14 -19.05 3.24 9.36
C PHE A 14 -18.21 3.41 8.09
N ILE A 15 -16.98 3.92 8.23
CA ILE A 15 -16.01 4.02 7.14
C ILE A 15 -15.43 2.63 6.78
N THR A 16 -15.42 1.70 7.74
CA THR A 16 -14.88 0.34 7.57
C THR A 16 -15.88 -0.71 8.04
N LYS A 17 -15.64 -1.98 7.69
CA LYS A 17 -16.43 -3.12 8.17
C LYS A 17 -16.23 -3.42 9.67
N ALA A 18 -15.22 -2.84 10.31
CA ALA A 18 -14.97 -3.05 11.74
C ALA A 18 -15.89 -2.13 12.57
N PRO A 19 -16.77 -2.68 13.45
CA PRO A 19 -17.70 -1.88 14.26
C PRO A 19 -17.03 -1.27 15.50
N VAL A 20 -15.72 -1.05 15.46
CA VAL A 20 -14.89 -0.62 16.59
C VAL A 20 -13.84 0.38 16.14
N MET A 21 -13.37 1.23 17.07
CA MET A 21 -12.22 2.09 16.81
C MET A 21 -10.97 1.24 16.56
N LEU A 22 -10.30 1.51 15.44
CA LEU A 22 -9.07 0.84 15.04
C LEU A 22 -7.91 1.25 15.95
N ARG A 23 -7.11 0.26 16.37
CA ARG A 23 -5.93 0.40 17.22
C ARG A 23 -4.87 -0.54 16.69
N GLY A 24 -3.77 0.04 16.24
CA GLY A 24 -2.82 -0.70 15.45
C GLY A 24 -1.66 0.17 14.96
N GLY A 25 -1.05 -0.29 13.88
CA GLY A 25 -0.04 0.41 13.12
C GLY A 25 0.55 -0.50 12.05
N ASP A 26 1.60 -0.02 11.40
CA ASP A 26 2.36 -0.78 10.41
C ASP A 26 2.91 -2.08 10.99
N TYR A 27 2.68 -3.17 10.28
CA TYR A 27 3.24 -4.49 10.57
C TYR A 27 3.96 -5.01 9.32
N ASN A 28 5.21 -5.47 9.50
CA ASN A 28 6.11 -5.82 8.39
C ASN A 28 6.64 -7.26 8.56
N PRO A 29 5.75 -8.28 8.47
CA PRO A 29 6.13 -9.69 8.64
C PRO A 29 7.03 -10.19 7.51
N ASP A 30 7.06 -9.52 6.35
CA ASP A 30 7.97 -9.79 5.24
C ASP A 30 9.45 -9.74 5.65
N GLN A 31 9.77 -9.01 6.73
CA GLN A 31 11.12 -8.92 7.29
C GLN A 31 11.49 -10.09 8.23
N TRP A 32 10.50 -10.93 8.57
CA TRP A 32 10.62 -11.98 9.59
C TRP A 32 10.01 -13.31 9.12
N LEU A 33 9.86 -13.53 7.81
CA LEU A 33 9.24 -14.75 7.25
C LEU A 33 10.02 -16.02 7.62
N ASP A 34 11.32 -15.92 7.89
CA ASP A 34 12.17 -17.01 8.36
C ASP A 34 12.16 -17.19 9.90
N ARG A 35 11.34 -16.40 10.60
CA ARG A 35 11.23 -16.36 12.07
C ARG A 35 9.80 -16.58 12.54
N PRO A 36 9.26 -17.81 12.39
CA PRO A 36 7.90 -18.13 12.81
C PRO A 36 7.66 -17.86 14.30
N ASP A 37 8.69 -18.01 15.13
CA ASP A 37 8.65 -17.72 16.57
C ASP A 37 8.36 -16.23 16.86
N ILE A 38 8.90 -15.32 16.03
CA ILE A 38 8.61 -13.88 16.12
C ILE A 38 7.19 -13.62 15.64
N LEU A 39 6.80 -14.16 14.49
CA LEU A 39 5.45 -13.94 13.93
C LEU A 39 4.34 -14.46 14.86
N GLU A 40 4.56 -15.55 15.59
CA GLU A 40 3.67 -16.03 16.64
C GLU A 40 3.64 -15.13 17.88
N ALA A 41 4.80 -14.63 18.31
CA ALA A 41 4.91 -13.71 19.42
C ALA A 41 4.21 -12.37 19.13
N ASP A 42 4.33 -11.86 17.90
CA ASP A 42 3.71 -10.61 17.46
C ASP A 42 2.20 -10.63 17.68
N ILE A 43 1.50 -11.65 17.17
CA ILE A 43 0.05 -11.80 17.33
C ILE A 43 -0.34 -11.85 18.81
N ARG A 44 0.39 -12.63 19.62
CA ARG A 44 0.16 -12.68 21.07
C ARG A 44 0.31 -11.32 21.74
N MET A 45 1.32 -10.55 21.35
CA MET A 45 1.61 -9.24 21.91
C MET A 45 0.61 -8.18 21.44
N MET A 46 0.19 -8.22 20.16
CA MET A 46 -0.87 -7.37 19.62
C MET A 46 -2.17 -7.54 20.42
N LYS A 47 -2.58 -8.78 20.70
CA LYS A 47 -3.76 -9.05 21.55
C LYS A 47 -3.60 -8.48 22.96
N LYS A 48 -2.42 -8.68 23.57
CA LYS A 48 -2.13 -8.15 24.92
C LYS A 48 -2.18 -6.61 24.95
N ALA A 49 -1.78 -5.96 23.86
CA ALA A 49 -1.85 -4.50 23.70
C ALA A 49 -3.25 -4.00 23.32
N GLY A 50 -4.23 -4.88 23.09
CA GLY A 50 -5.58 -4.51 22.67
C GLY A 50 -5.66 -3.96 21.24
N MET A 51 -4.67 -4.31 20.40
CA MET A 51 -4.67 -4.01 18.97
C MET A 51 -5.73 -4.86 18.26
N ASN A 52 -6.37 -4.26 17.26
CA ASN A 52 -7.43 -4.88 16.47
C ASN A 52 -7.31 -4.57 14.97
N SER A 53 -6.30 -3.82 14.54
CA SER A 53 -5.93 -3.69 13.13
C SER A 53 -4.42 -3.57 12.95
N VAL A 54 -3.96 -3.84 11.73
CA VAL A 54 -2.59 -3.59 11.29
C VAL A 54 -2.57 -3.11 9.84
N THR A 55 -1.60 -2.26 9.51
CA THR A 55 -1.31 -1.86 8.12
C THR A 55 -0.22 -2.76 7.55
N LEU A 56 -0.58 -3.57 6.56
CA LEU A 56 0.32 -4.60 6.00
C LEU A 56 0.88 -4.20 4.64
N GLY A 57 2.14 -4.55 4.41
CA GLY A 57 2.71 -4.60 3.06
C GLY A 57 3.07 -3.24 2.45
N VAL A 58 3.26 -2.20 3.25
CA VAL A 58 3.54 -0.83 2.76
C VAL A 58 4.76 -0.78 1.81
N PHE A 59 5.77 -1.62 2.06
CA PHE A 59 7.00 -1.69 1.26
C PHE A 59 7.33 -3.10 0.77
N ALA A 60 6.35 -3.99 0.73
CA ALA A 60 6.57 -5.42 0.51
C ALA A 60 6.68 -5.85 -0.97
N TRP A 61 6.82 -4.92 -1.93
CA TRP A 61 6.82 -5.27 -3.37
C TRP A 61 7.91 -6.30 -3.68
N ALA A 62 9.13 -6.11 -3.17
CA ALA A 62 10.22 -7.05 -3.42
C ALA A 62 9.99 -8.44 -2.80
N ALA A 63 9.15 -8.55 -1.76
CA ALA A 63 8.76 -9.82 -1.16
C ALA A 63 7.60 -10.49 -1.93
N TYR A 64 6.68 -9.70 -2.48
CA TYR A 64 5.59 -10.20 -3.34
C TYR A 64 6.06 -10.60 -4.73
N GLU A 65 7.02 -9.87 -5.31
CA GLU A 65 7.53 -10.07 -6.66
C GLU A 65 9.07 -9.99 -6.63
N PRO A 66 9.76 -11.04 -6.13
CA PRO A 66 11.22 -11.07 -6.03
C PRO A 66 11.92 -10.98 -7.40
N ARG A 67 11.27 -11.46 -8.46
CA ARG A 67 11.68 -11.29 -9.86
C ARG A 67 10.45 -10.93 -10.68
N GLU A 68 10.66 -10.23 -11.79
CA GLU A 68 9.57 -9.79 -12.65
C GLU A 68 8.68 -10.95 -13.09
N GLY A 69 7.39 -10.86 -12.77
CA GLY A 69 6.39 -11.88 -13.08
C GLY A 69 6.40 -13.11 -12.16
N GLU A 70 7.36 -13.23 -11.24
CA GLU A 70 7.41 -14.30 -10.22
C GLU A 70 6.74 -13.79 -8.95
N TYR A 71 5.43 -14.03 -8.80
CA TYR A 71 4.66 -13.57 -7.64
C TYR A 71 4.55 -14.63 -6.54
N ASN A 72 4.66 -14.20 -5.28
CA ASN A 72 4.41 -15.01 -4.08
C ASN A 72 3.57 -14.23 -3.06
N PHE A 73 2.28 -14.53 -3.02
CA PHE A 73 1.32 -13.99 -2.05
C PHE A 73 0.89 -15.01 -0.98
N THR A 74 1.46 -16.23 -0.99
CA THR A 74 1.08 -17.29 -0.05
C THR A 74 1.27 -16.84 1.39
N TRP A 75 2.44 -16.28 1.71
CA TRP A 75 2.73 -15.78 3.06
C TRP A 75 1.82 -14.61 3.46
N LEU A 76 1.43 -13.75 2.51
CA LEU A 76 0.53 -12.64 2.80
C LEU A 76 -0.83 -13.16 3.26
N ARG A 77 -1.38 -14.12 2.52
CA ARG A 77 -2.68 -14.71 2.86
C ARG A 77 -2.63 -15.44 4.19
N GLU A 78 -1.58 -16.24 4.44
CA GLU A 78 -1.39 -16.93 5.71
C GLU A 78 -1.30 -15.97 6.91
N ILE A 79 -0.60 -14.85 6.76
CA ILE A 79 -0.55 -13.82 7.80
C ILE A 79 -1.93 -13.19 8.02
N MET A 80 -2.65 -12.85 6.94
CA MET A 80 -4.00 -12.29 7.03
C MET A 80 -4.98 -13.24 7.70
N ASP A 81 -4.92 -14.54 7.37
CA ASP A 81 -5.73 -15.59 8.00
C ASP A 81 -5.44 -15.63 9.52
N ARG A 82 -4.16 -15.69 9.91
CA ARG A 82 -3.74 -15.73 11.33
C ARG A 82 -4.15 -14.49 12.13
N LEU A 83 -4.06 -13.31 11.52
CA LEU A 83 -4.50 -12.06 12.15
C LEU A 83 -6.02 -12.07 12.35
N TYR A 84 -6.76 -12.45 11.31
CA TYR A 84 -8.21 -12.45 11.32
C TYR A 84 -8.79 -13.48 12.30
N ASP A 85 -8.19 -14.66 12.41
CA ASP A 85 -8.52 -15.68 13.41
C ASP A 85 -8.42 -15.15 14.85
N GLN A 86 -7.62 -14.09 15.07
CA GLN A 86 -7.45 -13.44 16.36
C GLN A 86 -8.24 -12.14 16.50
N GLY A 87 -9.11 -11.83 15.53
CA GLY A 87 -9.92 -10.61 15.50
C GLY A 87 -9.11 -9.35 15.19
N ILE A 88 -7.97 -9.49 14.50
CA ILE A 88 -7.13 -8.38 14.06
C ILE A 88 -7.36 -8.18 12.55
N TYR A 89 -7.90 -7.03 12.18
CA TYR A 89 -8.19 -6.68 10.79
C TYR A 89 -6.95 -6.18 10.05
N THR A 90 -7.00 -6.27 8.72
CA THR A 90 -5.92 -5.84 7.84
C THR A 90 -6.33 -4.61 7.03
N GLU A 91 -5.47 -3.60 7.10
CA GLU A 91 -5.43 -2.45 6.20
C GLU A 91 -4.31 -2.74 5.19
N LEU A 92 -4.67 -3.27 4.01
CA LEU A 92 -3.67 -3.77 3.05
C LEU A 92 -3.15 -2.63 2.19
N ALA A 93 -1.84 -2.41 2.22
CA ALA A 93 -1.21 -1.38 1.44
C ALA A 93 -0.90 -1.84 0.02
N THR A 94 -0.96 -0.91 -0.92
CA THR A 94 -0.33 -1.10 -2.22
C THR A 94 1.16 -0.76 -2.09
N PRO A 95 2.09 -1.70 -2.33
CA PRO A 95 3.49 -1.57 -1.93
C PRO A 95 4.32 -0.64 -2.87
N THR A 96 3.64 0.29 -3.53
CA THR A 96 4.19 1.14 -4.60
C THR A 96 5.09 2.26 -4.07
N GLY A 97 5.21 2.39 -2.75
CA GLY A 97 6.11 3.33 -2.09
C GLY A 97 7.59 2.98 -2.29
N ALA A 98 7.93 1.70 -2.47
CA ALA A 98 9.30 1.26 -2.74
C ALA A 98 9.33 0.17 -3.82
N LYS A 99 9.97 0.49 -4.95
CA LYS A 99 10.12 -0.41 -6.09
C LYS A 99 11.26 -1.41 -5.89
N PRO A 100 11.13 -2.68 -6.34
CA PRO A 100 12.21 -3.67 -6.27
C PRO A 100 13.44 -3.26 -7.08
N ASN A 101 14.59 -3.81 -6.71
CA ASN A 101 15.85 -3.55 -7.41
C ASN A 101 15.84 -4.03 -8.87
N TRP A 102 15.19 -5.16 -9.17
CA TRP A 102 15.11 -5.67 -10.54
C TRP A 102 14.37 -4.68 -11.46
N LEU A 103 13.32 -4.03 -10.95
CA LEU A 103 12.49 -3.10 -11.71
C LEU A 103 13.30 -1.87 -12.11
N ALA A 104 13.99 -1.25 -11.14
CA ALA A 104 14.83 -0.09 -11.41
C ALA A 104 16.04 -0.39 -12.30
N ARG A 105 16.60 -1.62 -12.21
CA ARG A 105 17.71 -2.05 -13.06
C ARG A 105 17.29 -2.27 -14.51
N LYS A 106 16.13 -2.91 -14.72
CA LYS A 106 15.61 -3.21 -16.06
C LYS A 106 14.98 -1.99 -16.73
N TYR A 107 14.35 -1.11 -15.94
CA TYR A 107 13.61 0.06 -16.41
C TYR A 107 14.12 1.35 -15.76
N PRO A 108 15.30 1.87 -16.13
CA PRO A 108 15.86 3.09 -15.53
C PRO A 108 14.96 4.33 -15.65
N GLU A 109 14.01 4.36 -16.59
CA GLU A 109 13.01 5.42 -16.76
C GLU A 109 12.04 5.56 -15.58
N VAL A 110 11.94 4.55 -14.71
CA VAL A 110 11.14 4.62 -13.48
C VAL A 110 11.84 5.41 -12.36
N LEU A 111 13.15 5.65 -12.49
CA LEU A 111 13.92 6.47 -11.57
C LEU A 111 13.67 7.95 -11.87
N ARG A 112 13.56 8.74 -10.80
CA ARG A 112 13.41 10.19 -10.91
C ARG A 112 14.63 10.82 -11.56
N VAL A 113 14.39 11.99 -12.15
CA VAL A 113 15.42 12.90 -12.60
C VAL A 113 15.28 14.16 -11.76
N GLN A 114 16.38 14.61 -11.15
CA GLN A 114 16.44 15.80 -10.33
C GLN A 114 16.38 17.07 -11.19
N SER A 115 16.17 18.23 -10.56
CA SER A 115 16.08 19.52 -11.24
C SER A 115 17.34 19.91 -12.03
N ASN A 116 18.50 19.38 -11.63
CA ASN A 116 19.79 19.54 -12.35
C ASN A 116 19.96 18.56 -13.53
N GLY A 117 18.95 17.73 -13.84
CA GLY A 117 18.98 16.76 -14.93
C GLY A 117 19.65 15.42 -14.59
N VAL A 118 20.18 15.25 -13.37
CA VAL A 118 20.80 13.99 -12.94
C VAL A 118 19.71 12.97 -12.62
N ARG A 119 19.85 11.75 -13.15
CA ARG A 119 18.96 10.63 -12.82
C ARG A 119 19.39 10.00 -11.49
N ASP A 120 18.41 9.74 -10.64
CA ASP A 120 18.63 9.06 -9.37
C ASP A 120 19.10 7.62 -9.58
N HIS A 121 19.87 7.11 -8.63
CA HIS A 121 20.14 5.69 -8.50
C HIS A 121 19.01 4.97 -7.75
N GLN A 122 18.94 3.65 -7.88
CA GLN A 122 18.05 2.85 -7.06
C GLN A 122 18.47 2.91 -5.59
N GLY A 123 17.48 3.07 -4.70
CA GLY A 123 17.65 3.21 -3.26
C GLY A 123 16.52 4.04 -2.68
N MET A 124 16.51 4.25 -1.36
CA MET A 124 15.48 5.02 -0.64
C MET A 124 14.04 4.55 -0.94
N ARG A 125 13.05 5.41 -0.66
CA ARG A 125 11.62 5.19 -0.93
C ARG A 125 10.98 6.45 -1.51
N HIS A 126 9.77 6.31 -2.05
CA HIS A 126 8.94 7.38 -2.62
C HIS A 126 9.60 8.18 -3.75
N ASN A 127 10.51 7.54 -4.51
CA ASN A 127 11.34 8.21 -5.51
C ASN A 127 11.15 7.64 -6.93
N HIS A 128 9.95 7.15 -7.23
CA HIS A 128 9.60 6.74 -8.59
C HIS A 128 9.12 7.95 -9.43
N CYS A 129 9.34 7.88 -10.74
CA CYS A 129 8.80 8.84 -11.68
C CYS A 129 7.26 8.69 -11.77
N LEU A 130 6.52 9.71 -11.33
CA LEU A 130 5.04 9.70 -11.27
C LEU A 130 4.35 9.66 -12.65
N THR A 131 5.10 9.97 -13.72
CA THR A 131 4.61 9.94 -15.10
C THR A 131 5.14 8.79 -15.94
N SER A 132 5.99 7.92 -15.37
CA SER A 132 6.52 6.77 -16.11
C SER A 132 5.38 5.81 -16.49
N PRO A 133 5.14 5.55 -17.78
CA PRO A 133 4.13 4.58 -18.21
C PRO A 133 4.49 3.17 -17.76
N ILE A 134 5.79 2.83 -17.76
CA ILE A 134 6.27 1.52 -17.27
C ILE A 134 5.99 1.37 -15.77
N TYR A 135 6.22 2.40 -14.97
CA TYR A 135 5.92 2.30 -13.54
C TYR A 135 4.42 2.09 -13.29
N ARG A 136 3.56 2.81 -14.02
CA ARG A 136 2.10 2.64 -13.93
C ARG A 136 1.65 1.24 -14.33
N GLN A 137 2.18 0.73 -15.45
CA GLN A 137 1.91 -0.63 -15.90
C GLN A 137 2.32 -1.66 -14.85
N LYS A 138 3.53 -1.55 -14.29
CA LYS A 138 4.02 -2.47 -13.26
C LYS A 138 3.24 -2.40 -11.95
N VAL A 139 2.78 -1.22 -11.57
CA VAL A 139 1.84 -1.06 -10.46
C VAL A 139 0.54 -1.79 -10.77
N GLU A 140 -0.06 -1.58 -11.94
CA GLU A 140 -1.32 -2.22 -12.33
C GLU A 140 -1.21 -3.76 -12.35
N GLU A 141 -0.15 -4.31 -12.95
CA GLU A 141 0.14 -5.75 -12.96
C GLU A 141 0.18 -6.32 -11.53
N LEU A 142 0.99 -5.71 -10.65
CA LEU A 142 1.10 -6.13 -9.25
C LEU A 142 -0.25 -6.08 -8.52
N LEU A 143 -1.00 -4.99 -8.69
CA LEU A 143 -2.28 -4.81 -8.01
C LEU A 143 -3.31 -5.84 -8.43
N ASN A 144 -3.39 -6.16 -9.71
CA ASN A 144 -4.31 -7.18 -10.21
C ASN A 144 -4.00 -8.54 -9.57
N HIS A 145 -2.72 -8.95 -9.57
CA HIS A 145 -2.33 -10.21 -8.93
C HIS A 145 -2.56 -10.22 -7.41
N MET A 146 -2.36 -9.09 -6.73
CA MET A 146 -2.62 -8.98 -5.30
C MET A 146 -4.12 -9.03 -4.98
N ILE A 147 -4.97 -8.39 -5.79
CA ILE A 147 -6.43 -8.45 -5.66
C ILE A 147 -6.92 -9.88 -5.89
N ASP A 148 -6.42 -10.57 -6.93
CA ASP A 148 -6.78 -11.96 -7.19
C ASP A 148 -6.38 -12.90 -6.04
N ALA A 149 -5.26 -12.62 -5.37
CA ALA A 149 -4.73 -13.47 -4.30
C ALA A 149 -5.44 -13.28 -2.94
N VAL A 150 -5.77 -12.04 -2.57
CA VAL A 150 -6.25 -11.71 -1.20
C VAL A 150 -7.40 -10.71 -1.13
N GLY A 151 -7.90 -10.23 -2.27
CA GLY A 151 -8.95 -9.19 -2.31
C GLY A 151 -10.30 -9.63 -1.75
N ASP A 152 -10.56 -10.93 -1.68
CA ASP A 152 -11.77 -11.53 -1.10
C ASP A 152 -11.66 -11.82 0.40
N HIS A 153 -10.47 -11.62 0.99
CA HIS A 153 -10.19 -12.04 2.35
C HIS A 153 -11.06 -11.27 3.37
N PRO A 154 -11.79 -11.94 4.28
CA PRO A 154 -12.76 -11.28 5.16
C PRO A 154 -12.12 -10.30 6.14
N GLY A 155 -10.86 -10.53 6.51
CA GLY A 155 -10.06 -9.61 7.34
C GLY A 155 -9.61 -8.32 6.65
N LEU A 156 -9.74 -8.20 5.33
CA LEU A 156 -9.40 -6.98 4.60
C LEU A 156 -10.50 -5.93 4.76
N ILE A 157 -10.18 -4.82 5.42
CA ILE A 157 -11.17 -3.76 5.72
C ILE A 157 -10.89 -2.43 5.01
N LEU A 158 -9.64 -2.19 4.59
CA LEU A 158 -9.19 -0.95 3.97
C LEU A 158 -8.04 -1.21 3.00
N TRP A 159 -7.96 -0.39 1.96
CA TRP A 159 -6.80 -0.30 1.08
C TRP A 159 -5.98 0.95 1.43
N HIS A 160 -4.71 0.76 1.77
CA HIS A 160 -3.76 1.85 2.02
C HIS A 160 -2.96 2.14 0.74
N ILE A 161 -3.35 3.16 -0.02
CA ILE A 161 -2.78 3.39 -1.34
C ILE A 161 -1.38 4.02 -1.25
N SER A 162 -0.38 3.28 -1.73
CA SER A 162 1.02 3.68 -1.72
C SER A 162 1.53 3.96 -0.30
N ASN A 163 2.40 4.95 -0.16
CA ASN A 163 2.77 5.54 1.11
C ASN A 163 3.28 6.97 0.88
N GLU A 164 2.80 7.94 1.69
CA GLU A 164 3.29 9.33 1.75
C GLU A 164 3.63 9.93 0.36
N LEU A 165 2.63 9.97 -0.54
CA LEU A 165 2.82 10.46 -1.91
C LEU A 165 3.45 11.85 -1.92
N GLY A 166 4.58 12.00 -2.63
CA GLY A 166 5.28 13.28 -2.71
C GLY A 166 6.55 13.27 -3.55
N GLY A 167 7.10 14.45 -3.74
CA GLY A 167 8.31 14.72 -4.52
C GLY A 167 8.09 14.85 -6.02
N GLU A 168 9.14 15.23 -6.74
CA GLU A 168 9.07 15.69 -8.13
C GLU A 168 10.00 14.89 -9.05
N CYS A 169 9.72 14.95 -10.34
CA CYS A 169 10.57 14.38 -11.38
C CYS A 169 10.70 15.39 -12.52
N TYR A 170 11.89 15.53 -13.08
CA TYR A 170 12.22 16.48 -14.14
C TYR A 170 12.60 15.77 -15.44
N CYS A 171 12.21 14.50 -15.59
CA CYS A 171 12.51 13.72 -16.79
C CYS A 171 11.67 14.20 -17.98
N PRO A 172 12.06 13.91 -19.23
CA PRO A 172 11.31 14.34 -20.43
C PRO A 172 9.86 13.84 -20.50
N ALA A 173 9.54 12.74 -19.80
CA ALA A 173 8.18 12.19 -19.73
C ALA A 173 7.26 12.97 -18.78
N VAL A 174 7.80 13.86 -17.93
CA VAL A 174 6.99 14.79 -17.13
C VAL A 174 6.64 15.97 -18.02
N PRO A 175 5.35 16.25 -18.27
CA PRO A 175 4.96 17.45 -18.98
C PRO A 175 5.53 18.66 -18.23
N ARG A 176 6.47 19.39 -18.85
CA ARG A 176 6.93 20.67 -18.32
C ARG A 176 5.70 21.57 -18.32
N ALA A 177 5.26 22.01 -17.15
CA ALA A 177 4.04 22.79 -17.02
C ALA A 177 4.12 24.05 -17.89
N LEU A 178 3.31 24.07 -18.95
CA LEU A 178 2.82 25.23 -19.68
C LEU A 178 1.39 24.87 -20.14
N PRO A 179 0.46 25.82 -20.23
CA PRO A 179 -0.48 26.29 -19.21
C PRO A 179 -1.81 25.48 -19.13
N ARG A 180 -1.83 24.14 -19.22
CA ARG A 180 -3.11 23.39 -19.22
C ARG A 180 -3.97 23.50 -17.94
N LEU A 181 -3.36 23.80 -16.79
CA LEU A 181 -4.10 24.09 -15.55
C LEU A 181 -4.66 25.52 -15.52
N ALA A 182 -4.09 26.45 -16.29
CA ALA A 182 -4.65 27.79 -16.43
C ALA A 182 -5.88 27.76 -17.34
N GLU A 183 -5.86 27.00 -18.44
CA GLU A 183 -7.00 26.92 -19.38
C GLU A 183 -8.27 26.35 -18.73
N ARG A 184 -8.15 25.41 -17.78
CA ARG A 184 -9.31 24.91 -17.00
C ARG A 184 -9.83 25.88 -15.94
N LYS A 185 -9.09 26.95 -15.61
CA LYS A 185 -9.52 27.97 -14.64
C LYS A 185 -10.20 29.19 -15.29
N VAL A 186 -10.23 29.31 -16.62
CA VAL A 186 -10.80 30.49 -17.31
C VAL A 186 -12.19 30.22 -17.91
N SER A 187 -12.81 29.05 -17.69
CA SER A 187 -14.18 28.76 -18.12
C SER A 187 -15.19 28.83 -16.96
N TYR A 188 -15.28 29.98 -16.30
CA TYR A 188 -16.38 30.35 -15.41
C TYR A 188 -16.48 31.88 -15.37
N HIS A 189 -16.82 32.51 -16.49
CA HIS A 189 -17.37 33.87 -16.56
C HIS A 189 -18.58 33.82 -17.51
#